data_AF-A0AAD3G9D9-F1
#
_entry.id   AF-A0AAD3G9D9-F1
#
_cell.length_a   1.000
_cell.length_b   1.000
_cell.length_c   1.000
_cell.angle_alpha   90.00
_cell.angle_beta   90.00
_cell.angle_gamma   90.00
#
_symmetry.space_group_name_H-M   'P 1'
#
loop_
_entity.id
_entity.type
_entity.pdbx_description
1 polymer ?
#
loop_
_entity_poly.entity_id
_entity_poly.type
_entity_poly.pdbx_seq_one_letter_code
_entity_poly.pdbx_strand_id
1 'polypeptide(L)'
;MTLSQPRPTNLDRQIKINAKSDISPKKAYKSQNSSNLTFGQKLADAMAAKVGSWGFLIGQTIVLTGWVGANTIPGMPHWDQSPFILLNLVFSFASAYTAPVVLMSQNRQSDEDREQAAQNHLVNLRTAESIELLHRKLDELQARISIADSTSLLSQPENKTAATIIPLVHFDGSVVTNLAIDPKVKNLTLDLYRQQNDKEP
;
A
#
# COMPACT_ATOMS: atom_id res chain seq x y z
N MET A 1 16.06 30.19 9.18
CA MET A 1 16.82 29.02 9.66
C MET A 1 16.35 27.81 8.87
N THR A 2 17.04 27.49 7.77
CA THR A 2 16.62 26.48 6.79
C THR A 2 17.20 25.12 7.17
N LEU A 3 16.35 24.19 7.62
CA LEU A 3 16.73 22.81 7.94
C LEU A 3 17.23 22.11 6.66
N SER A 4 18.55 21.98 6.52
CA SER A 4 19.18 21.26 5.42
C SER A 4 18.95 19.76 5.62
N GLN A 5 18.19 19.14 4.72
CA GLN A 5 17.91 17.71 4.80
C GLN A 5 19.20 16.89 4.57
N PRO A 6 19.43 15.82 5.35
CA PRO A 6 20.63 15.01 5.21
C PRO A 6 20.68 14.32 3.84
N ARG A 7 21.90 14.26 3.27
CA ARG A 7 22.16 13.72 1.93
C ARG A 7 21.90 12.20 1.92
N PRO A 8 21.05 11.67 1.02
CA PRO A 8 20.68 10.26 1.04
C PRO A 8 21.91 9.37 0.79
N THR A 9 22.08 8.36 1.65
CA THR A 9 23.20 7.42 1.59
C THR A 9 23.05 6.43 0.43
N ASN A 10 24.15 5.76 0.05
CA ASN A 10 24.13 4.72 -0.99
C ASN A 10 23.20 3.54 -0.63
N LEU A 11 22.98 3.30 0.67
CA LEU A 11 22.05 2.29 1.16
C LEU A 11 20.59 2.70 0.90
N ASP A 12 20.23 3.95 1.17
CA ASP A 12 18.89 4.50 0.86
C ASP A 12 18.60 4.45 -0.63
N ARG A 13 19.64 4.68 -1.45
CA ARG A 13 19.55 4.60 -2.91
C ARG A 13 19.32 3.16 -3.37
N GLN A 14 20.05 2.18 -2.83
CA GLN A 14 19.90 0.77 -3.17
C GLN A 14 18.56 0.17 -2.69
N ILE A 15 18.10 0.53 -1.48
CA ILE A 15 16.79 0.12 -0.97
C ILE A 15 15.68 0.66 -1.88
N LYS A 16 15.76 1.93 -2.31
CA LYS A 16 14.80 2.49 -3.27
C LYS A 16 14.83 1.80 -4.63
N ILE A 17 16.00 1.37 -5.10
CA ILE A 17 16.14 0.69 -6.40
C ILE A 17 15.58 -0.73 -6.33
N ASN A 18 15.93 -1.51 -5.30
CA ASN A 18 15.44 -2.89 -5.11
C ASN A 18 13.94 -2.92 -4.78
N ALA A 19 13.45 -1.99 -3.95
CA ALA A 19 12.00 -1.89 -3.69
C ALA A 19 11.22 -1.53 -4.96
N LYS A 20 11.79 -0.69 -5.85
CA LYS A 20 11.11 -0.31 -7.10
C LYS A 20 11.12 -1.43 -8.14
N SER A 21 12.11 -2.32 -8.13
CA SER A 21 12.16 -3.49 -9.03
C SER A 21 11.20 -4.59 -8.62
N ASP A 22 11.03 -4.86 -7.32
CA ASP A 22 10.12 -5.93 -6.85
C ASP A 22 8.64 -5.55 -6.94
N ILE A 23 8.30 -4.26 -6.86
CA ILE A 23 6.91 -3.81 -6.69
C ILE A 23 6.20 -3.53 -8.03
N SER A 24 6.90 -3.52 -9.19
CA SER A 24 6.24 -3.14 -10.46
C SER A 24 6.47 -4.08 -11.66
N PRO A 25 6.08 -5.36 -11.57
CA PRO A 25 6.00 -6.23 -12.74
C PRO A 25 4.95 -5.76 -13.77
N LYS A 26 3.96 -4.94 -13.36
CA LYS A 26 2.84 -4.52 -14.22
C LYS A 26 3.24 -3.68 -15.44
N LYS A 27 4.33 -2.90 -15.37
CA LYS A 27 4.75 -2.05 -16.50
C LYS A 27 5.52 -2.82 -17.57
N ALA A 28 6.31 -3.83 -17.17
CA ALA A 28 7.11 -4.61 -18.11
C ALA A 28 6.24 -5.50 -19.01
N TYR A 29 5.16 -6.08 -18.46
CA TYR A 29 4.28 -6.98 -19.22
C TYR A 29 3.43 -6.26 -20.28
N LYS A 30 2.90 -5.08 -19.95
CA LYS A 30 1.99 -4.34 -20.84
C LYS A 30 2.67 -3.85 -22.12
N SER A 31 3.99 -3.62 -22.09
CA SER A 31 4.75 -3.08 -23.23
C SER A 31 5.05 -4.12 -24.32
N GLN A 32 4.96 -5.42 -24.03
CA GLN A 32 5.38 -6.46 -24.96
C GLN A 32 4.23 -7.06 -25.79
N ASN A 33 2.98 -7.01 -25.28
CA ASN A 33 1.80 -7.48 -26.01
C ASN A 33 1.23 -6.44 -27.02
N SER A 34 1.60 -5.16 -26.92
CA SER A 34 1.07 -4.13 -27.82
C SER A 34 1.69 -4.15 -29.23
N SER A 35 2.86 -4.78 -29.39
CA SER A 35 3.67 -4.69 -30.62
C SER A 35 3.23 -5.63 -31.75
N ASN A 36 2.30 -6.56 -31.49
CA ASN A 36 1.83 -7.56 -32.48
C ASN A 36 0.31 -7.52 -32.72
N LEU A 37 -0.34 -6.37 -32.53
CA LEU A 37 -1.76 -6.24 -32.84
C LEU A 37 -1.97 -6.18 -34.36
N THR A 38 -2.77 -7.10 -34.88
CA THR A 38 -3.21 -7.10 -36.28
C THR A 38 -4.09 -5.87 -36.58
N PHE A 39 -4.17 -5.45 -37.85
CA PHE A 39 -5.01 -4.31 -38.24
C PHE A 39 -6.48 -4.49 -37.83
N GLY A 40 -7.01 -5.71 -37.94
CA GLY A 40 -8.38 -6.04 -37.53
C GLY A 40 -8.60 -5.88 -36.02
N GLN A 41 -7.64 -6.30 -35.20
CA GLN A 41 -7.72 -6.12 -33.74
C GLN A 41 -7.66 -4.64 -33.35
N LYS A 42 -6.77 -3.85 -33.96
CA LYS A 42 -6.70 -2.40 -33.74
C LYS A 42 -8.00 -1.69 -34.12
N LEU A 43 -8.62 -2.08 -35.22
CA LEU A 43 -9.89 -1.53 -35.67
C LEU A 43 -11.03 -1.94 -34.72
N ALA A 44 -11.10 -3.20 -34.32
CA ALA A 44 -12.11 -3.70 -33.39
C ALA A 44 -12.02 -2.97 -32.03
N ASP A 45 -10.81 -2.78 -31.50
CA ASP A 45 -10.60 -2.06 -30.23
C ASP A 45 -10.98 -0.59 -30.34
N ALA A 46 -10.62 0.06 -31.44
CA ALA A 46 -10.99 1.45 -31.68
C ALA A 46 -12.51 1.62 -31.83
N MET A 47 -13.19 0.66 -32.48
CA MET A 47 -14.64 0.66 -32.63
C MET A 47 -15.34 0.37 -31.31
N ALA A 48 -14.91 -0.64 -30.56
CA ALA A 48 -15.47 -0.96 -29.25
C ALA A 48 -15.33 0.20 -28.26
N ALA A 49 -14.16 0.84 -28.22
CA ALA A 49 -13.93 2.02 -27.39
C ALA A 49 -14.80 3.23 -27.79
N LYS A 50 -15.09 3.40 -29.09
CA LYS A 50 -15.97 4.48 -29.57
C LYS A 50 -17.45 4.19 -29.30
N VAL A 51 -17.91 2.96 -29.54
CA VAL A 51 -19.32 2.56 -29.35
C VAL A 51 -19.73 2.62 -27.87
N GLY A 52 -18.80 2.39 -26.94
CA GLY A 52 -19.03 2.51 -25.50
C GLY A 52 -18.99 3.94 -24.93
N SER A 53 -18.80 4.97 -25.75
CA SER A 53 -18.63 6.35 -25.29
C SER A 53 -19.95 7.12 -25.23
N TRP A 54 -20.13 7.95 -24.20
CA TRP A 54 -21.24 8.91 -24.10
C TRP A 54 -21.33 9.87 -25.30
N GLY A 55 -20.19 10.25 -25.88
CA GLY A 55 -20.17 11.14 -27.05
C GLY A 55 -20.71 10.48 -28.32
N PHE A 56 -20.53 9.16 -28.46
CA PHE A 56 -21.05 8.42 -29.61
C PHE A 56 -22.57 8.37 -29.63
N LEU A 57 -23.20 8.15 -28.46
CA LEU A 57 -24.66 8.17 -28.33
C LEU A 57 -25.23 9.53 -28.75
N ILE A 58 -24.65 10.63 -28.27
CA ILE A 58 -25.09 11.99 -28.62
C ILE A 58 -24.95 12.23 -30.12
N GLY A 59 -23.80 11.87 -30.71
CA GLY A 59 -23.57 12.00 -32.15
C GLY A 59 -24.58 11.19 -32.99
N GLN A 60 -24.83 9.94 -32.60
CA GLN A 60 -25.81 9.07 -33.25
C GLN A 60 -27.23 9.64 -33.18
N THR A 61 -27.63 10.21 -32.04
CA THR A 61 -28.93 10.88 -31.89
C THR A 61 -29.02 12.10 -32.80
N ILE A 62 -27.99 12.95 -32.88
CA ILE A 62 -27.97 14.12 -33.76
C ILE A 62 -28.12 13.71 -35.22
N VAL A 63 -27.42 12.65 -35.65
CA VAL A 63 -27.53 12.12 -37.02
C VAL A 63 -28.94 11.62 -37.30
N LEU A 64 -29.55 10.87 -36.37
CA LEU A 64 -30.94 10.39 -36.51
C LEU A 64 -31.94 11.54 -36.59
N THR A 65 -31.87 12.50 -35.65
CA THR A 65 -32.74 13.67 -35.64
C THR A 65 -32.55 14.53 -36.89
N GLY A 66 -31.30 14.69 -37.35
CA GLY A 66 -30.97 15.40 -38.58
C GLY A 66 -31.53 14.72 -39.82
N TRP A 67 -31.45 13.39 -39.90
CA TRP A 67 -32.00 12.61 -41.02
C TRP A 67 -33.53 12.70 -41.09
N VAL A 68 -34.19 12.54 -39.95
CA VAL A 68 -35.66 12.69 -39.85
C VAL A 68 -36.07 14.12 -40.18
N GLY A 69 -35.36 15.12 -39.65
CA GLY A 69 -35.60 16.53 -39.95
C GLY A 69 -35.47 16.84 -41.44
N ALA A 70 -34.39 16.41 -42.09
CA ALA A 70 -34.17 16.62 -43.52
C ALA A 70 -35.27 16.00 -44.40
N ASN A 71 -35.80 14.84 -44.00
CA ASN A 71 -36.85 14.14 -44.76
C ASN A 71 -38.29 14.54 -44.38
N THR A 72 -38.47 15.36 -43.33
CA THR A 72 -39.81 15.82 -42.87
C THR A 72 -40.07 17.29 -43.21
N ILE A 73 -39.02 18.08 -43.49
CA ILE A 73 -39.17 19.50 -43.81
C ILE A 73 -39.77 19.67 -45.22
N PRO A 74 -40.92 20.37 -45.36
CA PRO A 74 -41.53 20.63 -46.65
C PRO A 74 -40.63 21.54 -47.49
N GLY A 75 -40.34 21.14 -48.74
CA GLY A 75 -39.47 21.88 -49.67
C GLY A 75 -38.11 21.23 -49.93
N MET A 76 -37.72 20.18 -49.18
CA MET A 76 -36.58 19.32 -49.53
C MET A 76 -37.01 18.10 -50.36
N PRO A 77 -36.14 17.56 -51.23
CA PRO A 77 -36.36 16.27 -51.85
C PRO A 77 -36.50 15.18 -50.77
N HIS A 78 -37.63 14.47 -50.77
CA HIS A 78 -37.89 13.41 -49.80
C HIS A 78 -37.27 12.11 -50.33
N TRP A 79 -36.03 11.81 -49.91
CA TRP A 79 -35.33 10.60 -50.33
C TRP A 79 -35.72 9.36 -49.51
N ASP A 80 -36.27 9.57 -48.31
CA ASP A 80 -36.71 8.52 -47.39
C ASP A 80 -38.06 8.93 -46.75
N GLN A 81 -39.16 8.71 -47.48
CA GLN A 81 -40.52 9.02 -46.98
C GLN A 81 -40.90 8.08 -45.82
N SER A 82 -41.75 8.59 -44.91
CA SER A 82 -42.31 7.78 -43.80
C SER A 82 -42.88 6.48 -44.36
N PRO A 83 -42.41 5.28 -43.92
CA PRO A 83 -41.84 4.96 -42.60
C PRO A 83 -40.29 4.86 -42.47
N PHE A 84 -39.50 5.58 -43.28
CA PHE A 84 -38.03 5.64 -43.22
C PHE A 84 -37.31 4.29 -43.42
N ILE A 85 -37.54 3.65 -44.58
CA ILE A 85 -37.02 2.31 -44.87
C ILE A 85 -35.49 2.26 -44.94
N LEU A 86 -34.85 3.29 -45.50
CA LEU A 86 -33.40 3.33 -45.66
C LEU A 86 -32.71 3.49 -44.30
N LEU A 87 -33.26 4.36 -43.45
CA LEU A 87 -32.76 4.54 -42.09
C LEU A 87 -32.83 3.24 -41.30
N ASN A 88 -33.97 2.55 -41.36
CA ASN A 88 -34.17 1.27 -40.68
C ASN A 88 -33.20 0.20 -41.20
N LEU A 89 -32.94 0.15 -42.50
CA LEU A 89 -32.02 -0.80 -43.10
C LEU A 89 -30.58 -0.59 -42.59
N VAL A 90 -30.08 0.65 -42.67
CA VAL A 90 -28.73 0.99 -42.23
C VAL A 90 -28.56 0.76 -40.73
N PHE A 91 -29.55 1.18 -39.93
CA PHE A 91 -29.51 1.00 -38.48
C PHE A 91 -29.52 -0.48 -38.06
N SER A 92 -30.34 -1.29 -38.72
CA SER A 92 -30.38 -2.74 -38.48
C SER A 92 -29.04 -3.40 -38.81
N PHE A 93 -28.43 -3.02 -39.94
CA PHE A 93 -27.11 -3.54 -40.33
C PHE A 93 -26.01 -3.12 -39.35
N ALA A 94 -25.99 -1.85 -38.94
CA ALA A 94 -25.03 -1.34 -37.96
C ALA A 94 -25.11 -2.11 -36.64
N SER A 95 -26.33 -2.38 -36.15
CA SER A 95 -26.58 -3.16 -34.94
C SER A 95 -26.10 -4.61 -35.08
N ALA A 96 -26.39 -5.24 -36.22
CA ALA A 96 -25.95 -6.61 -36.51
C ALA A 96 -24.42 -6.74 -36.53
N TYR A 97 -23.70 -5.76 -37.08
CA TYR A 97 -22.23 -5.75 -37.09
C TYR A 97 -21.61 -5.38 -35.73
N THR A 98 -22.35 -4.67 -34.88
CA THR A 98 -21.85 -4.28 -33.55
C THR A 98 -21.62 -5.51 -32.66
N ALA A 99 -22.53 -6.49 -32.66
CA ALA A 99 -22.42 -7.69 -31.84
C ALA A 99 -21.08 -8.47 -32.01
N PRO A 100 -20.64 -8.84 -33.24
CA PRO A 100 -19.37 -9.55 -33.42
C PRO A 100 -18.15 -8.67 -33.09
N VAL A 101 -18.18 -7.37 -33.39
CA VAL A 101 -17.06 -6.47 -33.03
C VAL A 101 -16.91 -6.37 -31.51
N VAL A 102 -18.02 -6.21 -30.80
CA VAL A 102 -18.04 -6.20 -29.34
C VAL A 102 -17.59 -7.54 -28.79
N LEU A 103 -18.06 -8.66 -29.34
CA LEU A 103 -17.64 -10.00 -28.91
C LEU A 103 -16.13 -10.23 -29.10
N MET A 104 -15.56 -9.78 -30.22
CA MET A 104 -14.12 -9.89 -30.48
C MET A 104 -13.31 -9.03 -29.50
N SER A 105 -13.78 -7.82 -29.20
CA SER A 105 -13.16 -6.95 -28.20
C SER A 105 -13.28 -7.53 -26.78
N GLN A 106 -14.43 -8.12 -26.45
CA GLN A 106 -14.65 -8.80 -25.17
C GLN A 106 -13.76 -10.03 -25.01
N ASN A 107 -13.63 -10.86 -26.04
CA ASN A 107 -12.77 -12.05 -25.99
C ASN A 107 -11.31 -11.65 -25.73
N ARG A 108 -10.83 -10.59 -26.40
CA ARG A 108 -9.48 -10.05 -26.17
C ARG A 108 -9.30 -9.49 -24.76
N GLN A 109 -10.27 -8.72 -24.26
CA GLN A 109 -10.20 -8.16 -22.91
C GLN A 109 -10.21 -9.27 -21.85
N SER A 110 -11.01 -10.32 -22.05
CA SER A 110 -11.06 -11.48 -21.17
C SER A 110 -9.72 -12.23 -21.10
N ASP A 111 -9.02 -12.38 -22.22
CA ASP A 111 -7.70 -13.00 -22.25
C ASP A 111 -6.68 -12.17 -21.46
N GLU A 112 -6.65 -10.85 -21.66
CA GLU A 112 -5.79 -9.93 -20.90
C GLU A 112 -6.12 -9.96 -19.39
N ASP A 113 -7.40 -9.96 -19.04
CA ASP A 113 -7.87 -10.00 -17.65
C ASP A 113 -7.46 -11.32 -16.97
N ARG A 114 -7.51 -12.44 -17.70
CA ARG A 114 -7.07 -13.76 -17.21
C ARG A 114 -5.57 -13.79 -16.95
N GLU A 115 -4.76 -13.30 -17.88
CA GLU A 115 -3.31 -13.18 -17.68
C GLU A 115 -3.00 -12.28 -16.48
N GLN A 116 -3.67 -11.14 -16.37
CA GLN A 116 -3.48 -10.21 -15.27
C GLN A 116 -3.89 -10.82 -13.92
N ALA A 117 -4.98 -11.60 -13.87
CA ALA A 117 -5.41 -12.31 -12.68
C ALA A 117 -4.38 -13.36 -12.24
N ALA A 118 -3.83 -14.14 -13.19
CA ALA A 118 -2.78 -15.12 -12.90
C ALA A 118 -1.51 -14.46 -12.33
N GLN A 119 -1.09 -13.33 -12.89
CA GLN A 119 0.05 -12.57 -12.38
C GLN A 119 -0.20 -11.98 -11.00
N ASN A 120 -1.39 -11.38 -10.79
CA ASN A 120 -1.77 -10.85 -9.47
C ASN A 120 -1.77 -11.96 -8.41
N HIS A 121 -2.23 -13.17 -8.75
CA HIS A 121 -2.20 -14.31 -7.85
C HIS A 121 -0.77 -14.69 -7.44
N LEU A 122 0.16 -14.77 -8.41
CA LEU A 122 1.58 -15.05 -8.11
C LEU A 122 2.23 -13.98 -7.25
N VAL A 123 1.94 -12.70 -7.49
CA VAL A 123 2.42 -11.59 -6.65
C VAL A 123 1.88 -11.71 -5.24
N ASN A 124 0.61 -12.06 -5.06
CA ASN A 124 0.01 -12.26 -3.74
C ASN A 124 0.71 -13.39 -2.98
N LEU A 125 1.00 -14.52 -3.64
CA LEU A 125 1.74 -15.63 -3.02
C LEU A 125 3.14 -15.20 -2.57
N ARG A 126 3.89 -14.52 -3.45
CA ARG A 126 5.24 -14.00 -3.10
C ARG A 126 5.19 -12.98 -1.96
N THR A 127 4.14 -12.17 -1.93
CA THR A 127 3.93 -11.20 -0.85
C THR A 127 3.67 -11.92 0.47
N ALA A 128 2.85 -12.97 0.47
CA ALA A 128 2.59 -13.79 1.66
C ALA A 128 3.88 -14.45 2.19
N GLU A 129 4.69 -15.04 1.31
CA GLU A 129 5.99 -15.63 1.68
C GLU A 129 6.95 -14.57 2.25
N SER A 130 7.00 -13.39 1.62
CA SER A 130 7.84 -12.28 2.10
C SER A 130 7.42 -11.80 3.49
N ILE A 131 6.13 -11.75 3.77
CA ILE A 131 5.59 -11.41 5.09
C ILE A 131 5.99 -12.48 6.12
N GLU A 132 5.90 -13.76 5.77
CA GLU A 132 6.32 -14.85 6.65
C GLU A 132 7.82 -14.77 6.98
N LEU A 133 8.66 -14.52 5.98
CA LEU A 133 10.09 -14.33 6.17
C LEU A 133 10.39 -13.12 7.07
N LEU A 134 9.64 -12.03 6.92
CA LEU A 134 9.76 -10.85 7.79
C LEU A 134 9.37 -11.17 9.24
N HIS A 135 8.30 -11.94 9.47
CA HIS A 135 7.91 -12.39 10.81
C HIS A 135 9.01 -13.25 11.44
N ARG A 136 9.54 -14.24 10.70
CA ARG A 136 10.64 -15.09 11.21
C ARG A 136 11.87 -14.27 11.60
N LYS A 137 12.23 -13.26 10.80
CA LYS A 137 13.35 -12.36 11.13
C LYS A 137 13.06 -11.48 12.35
N LEU A 138 11.83 -11.01 12.49
CA LEU A 138 11.40 -10.23 13.66
C LEU A 138 11.49 -11.09 14.94
N ASP A 139 10.99 -12.32 14.88
CA ASP A 139 11.04 -13.28 15.98
C ASP A 139 12.49 -13.62 16.37
N GLU A 140 13.38 -13.78 15.38
CA GLU A 140 14.81 -14.00 15.63
C GLU A 140 15.46 -12.81 16.35
N LEU A 141 15.16 -11.59 15.92
CA LEU A 141 15.66 -10.38 16.59
C LEU A 141 15.11 -10.26 18.01
N GLN A 142 13.83 -10.56 18.23
CA GLN A 142 13.22 -10.54 19.56
C GLN A 142 13.85 -11.59 20.49
N ALA A 143 14.14 -12.80 19.98
CA ALA A 143 14.85 -13.83 20.72
C ALA A 143 16.27 -13.38 21.10
N ARG A 144 17.01 -12.75 20.17
CA ARG A 144 18.36 -12.21 20.43
C ARG A 144 18.35 -11.13 21.51
N ILE A 145 17.37 -10.21 21.48
CA ILE A 145 17.21 -9.16 22.50
C ILE A 145 16.91 -9.80 23.87
N SER A 146 15.99 -10.77 23.93
CA SER A 146 15.63 -11.44 25.19
C SER A 146 16.81 -12.22 25.80
N ILE A 147 17.63 -12.87 24.97
CA ILE A 147 18.86 -13.53 25.43
C ILE A 147 19.88 -12.50 25.93
N ALA A 148 20.06 -11.38 25.22
CA ALA A 148 20.97 -10.31 25.64
C ALA A 148 20.55 -9.71 27.00
N ASP A 149 19.25 -9.46 27.19
CA ASP A 149 18.70 -9.01 28.47
C ASP A 149 18.97 -10.05 29.58
N SER A 150 18.70 -11.33 29.33
CA SER A 150 18.95 -12.41 30.30
C SER A 150 20.43 -12.60 30.62
N THR A 151 21.30 -12.40 29.63
CA THR A 151 22.76 -12.47 29.80
C THR A 151 23.26 -11.29 30.63
N SER A 152 22.69 -10.10 30.45
CA SER A 152 22.99 -8.91 31.28
C SER A 152 22.62 -9.11 32.76
N LEU A 153 21.58 -9.91 33.03
CA LEU A 153 21.17 -10.28 34.39
C LEU A 153 22.09 -11.33 35.03
N LEU A 154 22.64 -12.25 34.22
CA LEU A 154 23.56 -13.30 34.66
C LEU A 154 25.03 -12.85 34.67
N SER A 155 25.36 -11.74 34.00
CA SER A 155 26.68 -11.10 34.03
C SER A 155 26.82 -10.03 35.12
N GLN A 156 26.03 -10.09 36.19
CA GLN A 156 26.45 -9.45 37.44
C GLN A 156 27.59 -10.29 38.03
N PRO A 157 28.84 -9.81 38.04
CA PRO A 157 29.86 -10.44 38.85
C PRO A 157 29.37 -10.34 40.30
N GLU A 158 29.09 -11.50 40.89
CA GLU A 158 29.25 -11.68 42.31
C GLU A 158 30.60 -11.03 42.71
N ASN A 159 30.57 -10.20 43.76
CA ASN A 159 31.70 -9.50 44.39
C ASN A 159 31.93 -8.02 43.97
N LYS A 160 31.26 -7.10 44.68
CA LYS A 160 31.84 -6.23 45.73
C LYS A 160 30.90 -5.06 46.01
N THR A 161 30.44 -4.98 47.25
CA THR A 161 30.55 -3.79 48.10
C THR A 161 31.16 -2.55 47.40
N ALA A 162 30.36 -1.84 46.63
CA ALA A 162 30.39 -0.39 46.65
C ALA A 162 29.23 -0.01 47.58
N ALA A 163 29.37 -0.08 48.90
CA ALA A 163 29.97 1.03 49.65
C ALA A 163 29.75 2.36 48.91
N THR A 164 28.49 2.71 48.67
CA THR A 164 28.09 4.11 48.53
C THR A 164 28.39 4.77 49.87
N ILE A 165 29.63 5.23 50.02
CA ILE A 165 30.07 6.03 51.17
C ILE A 165 29.49 7.42 50.93
N ILE A 166 28.34 7.68 51.53
CA ILE A 166 27.88 9.05 51.75
C ILE A 166 28.66 9.53 52.99
N PRO A 167 29.56 10.52 52.88
CA PRO A 167 30.20 11.08 54.06
C PRO A 167 29.12 11.78 54.88
N LEU A 168 28.76 11.21 56.03
CA LEU A 168 27.97 11.89 57.03
C LEU A 168 28.93 12.80 57.80
N VAL A 169 29.06 14.05 57.35
CA VAL A 169 29.82 15.07 58.07
C VAL A 169 29.03 15.42 59.33
N HIS A 170 29.51 15.02 60.50
CA HIS A 170 29.09 15.59 61.78
C HIS A 170 30.08 16.68 62.21
N PHE A 171 29.54 17.66 62.93
CA PHE A 171 30.01 19.03 63.15
C PHE A 171 31.32 19.19 63.97
N ASP A 172 32.07 18.11 64.29
CA ASP A 172 33.22 18.16 65.22
C ASP A 172 34.33 17.09 64.99
N GLY A 173 34.78 16.89 63.74
CA GLY A 173 36.18 16.51 63.44
C GLY A 173 36.76 15.10 63.78
N SER A 174 36.04 14.17 64.41
CA SER A 174 36.58 12.82 64.74
C SER A 174 36.02 11.70 63.83
N VAL A 175 36.90 10.80 63.35
CA VAL A 175 36.54 9.60 62.55
C VAL A 175 36.64 8.36 63.43
N VAL A 176 35.50 7.71 63.73
CA VAL A 176 35.47 6.42 64.45
C VAL A 176 34.73 5.37 63.60
N THR A 177 35.30 4.18 63.64
CA THR A 177 35.16 2.97 62.81
C THR A 177 33.74 2.46 62.48
N ASN A 178 33.70 1.77 61.33
CA ASN A 178 32.66 0.88 60.81
C ASN A 178 31.80 0.20 61.89
N LEU A 179 30.53 0.61 61.99
CA LEU A 179 29.51 -0.19 62.66
C LEU A 179 28.53 -0.72 61.61
N ALA A 180 28.49 -2.04 61.45
CA ALA A 180 27.50 -2.71 60.62
C ALA A 180 26.11 -2.46 61.22
N ILE A 181 25.30 -1.65 60.56
CA ILE A 181 23.92 -1.41 60.99
C ILE A 181 23.11 -2.67 60.67
N ASP A 182 22.70 -3.38 61.71
CA ASP A 182 21.80 -4.53 61.65
C ASP A 182 20.51 -4.17 60.87
N PRO A 183 20.05 -5.01 59.93
CA PRO A 183 18.83 -4.77 59.15
C PRO A 183 17.57 -4.46 60.00
N LYS A 184 17.53 -4.83 61.28
CA LYS A 184 16.43 -4.45 62.19
C LYS A 184 16.34 -2.96 62.47
N VAL A 185 17.46 -2.23 62.55
CA VAL A 185 17.48 -0.80 62.93
C VAL A 185 17.04 0.09 61.76
N LYS A 186 17.30 -0.35 60.52
CA LYS A 186 16.85 0.33 59.28
C LYS A 186 15.32 0.37 59.16
N ASN A 187 14.66 -0.71 59.56
CA ASN A 187 13.21 -0.78 59.51
C ASN A 187 12.59 0.08 60.62
N LEU A 188 13.24 0.18 61.79
CA LEU A 188 12.80 1.04 62.88
C LEU A 188 12.86 2.53 62.53
N THR A 189 13.84 2.95 61.73
CA THR A 189 13.93 4.34 61.24
C THR A 189 12.87 4.66 60.19
N LEU A 190 12.52 3.68 59.34
CA LEU A 190 11.43 3.81 58.37
C LEU A 190 10.05 3.81 59.05
N ASP A 191 9.86 3.05 60.12
CA ASP A 191 8.61 3.00 60.87
C ASP A 191 8.36 4.29 61.67
N LEU A 192 9.40 4.91 62.22
CA LEU A 192 9.29 6.23 62.86
C LEU A 192 8.91 7.32 61.84
N TYR A 193 9.46 7.25 60.62
CA TYR A 193 9.10 8.18 59.54
C TYR A 193 7.65 7.99 59.07
N ARG A 194 7.18 6.74 58.99
CA ARG A 194 5.80 6.41 58.61
C ARG A 194 4.79 6.81 59.70
N GLN A 195 5.14 6.65 60.97
CA GLN A 195 4.29 7.02 62.11
C GLN A 195 4.17 8.54 62.29
N GLN A 196 5.16 9.32 61.84
CA GLN A 196 5.14 10.77 61.90
C GLN A 196 4.31 11.41 60.76
N ASN A 197 4.19 10.74 59.61
CA ASN A 197 3.40 11.20 58.46
C ASN A 197 1.91 10.82 58.52
N ASP A 198 1.49 9.96 59.46
CA ASP A 198 0.10 9.53 59.64
C ASP A 198 -0.70 10.41 60.64
N LYS A 199 -0.12 11.52 61.11
CA LYS A 199 -0.74 12.46 62.06
C LYS A 199 -0.79 13.91 61.57
N GLU A 200 -1.06 14.13 60.29
CA GLU A 200 -1.68 15.38 59.84
C GLU A 200 -3.06 15.06 59.24
N PRO A 201 -4.14 15.75 59.68
CA PRO A 201 -5.50 15.53 59.17
C PRO A 201 -5.71 16.03 57.74
#